data_AF-A0A537JUF0-F1
#
_entry.id   AF-A0A537JUF0-F1
#
_cell.length_a   1.000
_cell.length_b   1.000
_cell.length_c   1.000
_cell.angle_alpha   90.00
_cell.angle_beta   90.00
_cell.angle_gamma   90.00
#
_symmetry.space_group_name_H-M   'P 1'
#
loop_
_entity.id
_entity.type
_entity.pdbx_description
1 polymer ?
#
loop_
_entity_poly.entity_id
_entity_poly.type
_entity_poly.pdbx_seq_one_letter_code
_entity_poly.pdbx_strand_id
1 'polypeptide(L)'
;FPTVQHLVPMLSLSNSYNTDDLVDFDRKARELTGENKIEYCVEPKFDGASISLIYENDILVRGATRGDGVEGDEITTNIKQIKSIPLSAKFSEYGLQQVEMRGEVLINKNNFK
;
A
#
# COMPACT_ATOMS: atom_id res chain seq x y z
N PHE A 1 -11.12 7.95 -15.36
CA PHE A 1 -11.65 8.43 -14.07
C PHE A 1 -11.03 9.82 -13.82
N PRO A 2 -11.49 10.63 -12.85
CA PRO A 2 -10.75 11.86 -12.54
C PRO A 2 -9.41 11.51 -11.90
N THR A 3 -8.35 12.21 -12.28
CA THR A 3 -7.01 12.01 -11.71
C THR A 3 -6.90 12.74 -10.37
N VAL A 4 -6.30 12.09 -9.38
CA VAL A 4 -6.10 12.62 -8.04
C VAL A 4 -4.66 12.41 -7.59
N GLN A 5 -4.11 13.41 -6.89
CA GLN A 5 -2.80 13.34 -6.27
C GLN A 5 -2.86 12.47 -5.00
N HIS A 6 -1.84 11.66 -4.79
CA HIS A 6 -1.63 10.94 -3.54
C HIS A 6 -1.17 11.92 -2.44
N LEU A 7 -1.47 11.64 -1.17
CA LEU A 7 -1.01 12.49 -0.06
C LEU A 7 0.53 12.48 0.05
N VAL A 8 1.13 11.32 -0.24
CA VAL A 8 2.57 11.11 -0.34
C VAL A 8 2.84 10.26 -1.59
N PRO A 9 3.94 10.47 -2.35
CA PRO A 9 4.25 9.60 -3.48
C PRO A 9 4.34 8.11 -3.10
N MET A 10 3.78 7.24 -3.94
CA MET A 10 3.87 5.79 -3.87
C MET A 10 5.13 5.30 -4.62
N LEU A 11 6.18 5.00 -3.87
CA LEU A 11 7.44 4.50 -4.40
C LEU A 11 7.32 3.06 -4.93
N SER A 12 8.24 2.69 -5.81
CA SER A 12 8.46 1.30 -6.20
C SER A 12 9.44 0.62 -5.24
N LEU A 13 9.36 -0.70 -5.18
CA LEU A 13 10.35 -1.53 -4.50
C LEU A 13 11.40 -2.01 -5.49
N SER A 14 12.65 -2.09 -5.04
CA SER A 14 13.71 -2.79 -5.77
C SER A 14 13.48 -4.30 -5.70
N ASN A 15 13.83 -5.02 -6.77
CA ASN A 15 13.72 -6.47 -6.83
C ASN A 15 15.05 -7.13 -6.43
N SER A 16 14.95 -8.34 -5.87
CA SER A 16 16.05 -9.28 -5.67
C SER A 16 15.69 -10.58 -6.37
N TYR A 17 16.69 -11.26 -6.95
CA TYR A 17 16.48 -12.51 -7.68
C TYR A 17 17.28 -13.69 -7.11
N ASN A 18 18.15 -13.42 -6.15
CA ASN A 18 19.02 -14.40 -5.52
C ASN A 18 19.34 -14.03 -4.07
N THR A 19 19.92 -14.99 -3.35
CA THR A 19 20.29 -14.84 -1.93
C THR A 19 21.37 -13.77 -1.73
N ASP A 20 22.33 -13.63 -2.64
CA ASP A 20 23.44 -12.68 -2.51
C ASP A 20 22.94 -11.23 -2.55
N ASP A 21 21.94 -10.92 -3.38
CA ASP A 21 21.26 -9.62 -3.42
C ASP A 21 20.67 -9.26 -2.04
N LEU A 22 20.07 -10.24 -1.34
CA LEU A 22 19.47 -10.04 -0.03
C LEU A 22 20.55 -9.83 1.06
N VAL A 23 21.66 -10.57 0.98
CA VAL A 23 22.80 -10.38 1.88
C VAL A 23 23.41 -8.98 1.69
N ASP A 24 23.52 -8.50 0.45
CA ASP A 24 24.00 -7.15 0.18
C ASP A 24 23.02 -6.07 0.65
N PHE A 25 21.71 -6.28 0.47
CA PHE A 25 20.68 -5.40 1.03
C PHE A 25 20.79 -5.29 2.55
N ASP A 26 20.90 -6.41 3.25
CA ASP A 26 21.06 -6.47 4.70
C ASP A 26 22.38 -5.82 5.18
N ARG A 27 23.49 -6.03 4.45
CA ARG A 27 24.76 -5.32 4.70
C ARG A 27 24.58 -3.81 4.59
N LYS A 28 23.99 -3.31 3.50
CA LYS A 28 23.74 -1.87 3.29
C LYS A 28 22.82 -1.29 4.37
N ALA A 29 21.77 -2.02 4.74
CA ALA A 29 20.84 -1.59 5.77
C ALA A 29 21.56 -1.39 7.12
N ARG A 30 22.39 -2.35 7.54
CA ARG A 30 23.21 -2.22 8.77
C ARG A 30 24.19 -1.06 8.72
N GLU A 31 24.86 -0.86 7.58
CA GLU A 31 25.80 0.26 7.41
C GLU A 31 25.10 1.61 7.52
N LEU A 32 23.90 1.74 6.96
CA LEU A 32 23.13 2.98 6.98
C LEU A 32 22.53 3.29 8.35
N THR A 33 22.13 2.27 9.12
CA THR A 33 21.51 2.46 10.43
C THR A 33 22.53 2.47 11.58
N GLY A 34 23.71 1.87 11.38
CA GLY A 34 24.69 1.62 12.45
C GLY A 34 24.31 0.45 13.37
N GLU A 35 23.25 -0.29 13.04
CA GLU A 35 22.75 -1.41 13.85
C GLU A 35 23.43 -2.73 13.45
N ASN A 36 23.80 -3.54 14.44
CA ASN A 36 24.40 -4.85 14.20
C ASN A 36 23.37 -5.93 13.84
N LYS A 37 22.10 -5.72 14.20
CA LYS A 37 21.01 -6.66 13.93
C LYS A 37 19.75 -5.89 13.57
N ILE A 38 19.15 -6.24 12.44
CA ILE A 38 17.91 -5.65 11.95
C ILE A 38 16.81 -6.70 12.05
N GLU A 39 15.64 -6.27 12.53
CA GLU A 39 14.42 -7.06 12.48
C GLU A 39 13.68 -6.76 11.18
N TYR A 40 13.31 -7.81 10.44
CA TYR A 40 12.64 -7.70 9.15
C TYR A 40 11.21 -8.22 9.24
N CYS A 41 10.26 -7.46 8.70
CA CYS A 41 8.93 -7.97 8.36
C CYS A 41 8.98 -8.55 6.94
N VAL A 42 8.53 -9.80 6.77
CA VAL A 42 8.48 -10.47 5.46
C VAL A 42 7.04 -10.74 5.10
N GLU A 43 6.58 -10.16 4.00
CA GLU A 43 5.21 -10.25 3.53
C GLU A 43 5.16 -10.85 2.12
N PRO A 44 4.14 -11.67 1.78
CA PRO A 44 3.93 -12.12 0.42
C PRO A 44 3.74 -10.94 -0.53
N LYS A 45 4.53 -10.88 -1.60
CA LYS A 45 4.29 -9.93 -2.69
C LYS A 45 3.15 -10.46 -3.55
N PHE A 46 1.97 -9.87 -3.40
CA PHE A 46 0.83 -10.23 -4.24
C PHE A 46 0.98 -9.67 -5.67
N ASP A 47 0.23 -10.28 -6.59
CA ASP A 47 0.15 -9.88 -8.00
C ASP A 47 -1.26 -9.35 -8.26
N GLY A 48 -1.42 -8.04 -8.07
CA GLY A 48 -2.69 -7.36 -8.21
C GLY A 48 -2.52 -5.91 -8.62
N ALA A 49 -3.48 -5.09 -8.22
CA ALA A 49 -3.47 -3.65 -8.48
C ALA A 49 -3.28 -2.88 -7.17
N SER A 50 -2.18 -2.13 -7.07
CA SER A 50 -1.95 -1.26 -5.92
C SER A 50 -2.97 -0.13 -5.87
N ILE A 51 -3.56 0.07 -4.69
CA ILE A 51 -4.55 1.10 -4.40
C ILE A 51 -4.17 1.90 -3.15
N SER A 52 -4.72 3.11 -3.06
CA SER A 52 -4.67 3.96 -1.88
C SER A 52 -6.09 4.30 -1.45
N LEU A 53 -6.35 4.24 -0.14
CA LEU A 53 -7.64 4.51 0.49
C LEU A 53 -7.47 5.61 1.53
N ILE A 54 -8.18 6.72 1.35
CA ILE A 54 -8.17 7.83 2.31
C ILE A 54 -9.40 7.71 3.20
N TYR A 55 -9.14 7.63 4.49
CA TYR A 55 -10.13 7.76 5.54
C TYR A 55 -9.98 9.12 6.20
N GLU A 56 -11.09 9.83 6.36
CA GLU A 56 -11.16 11.09 7.09
C GLU A 56 -12.29 11.03 8.10
N ASN A 57 -12.00 11.39 9.35
CA ASN A 57 -12.96 11.33 10.45
C ASN A 57 -13.69 9.97 10.49
N ASP A 58 -12.90 8.90 10.45
CA ASP A 58 -13.33 7.50 10.45
C ASP A 58 -14.06 6.99 9.20
N ILE A 59 -14.30 7.81 8.19
CA ILE A 59 -15.07 7.43 7.00
C ILE A 59 -14.17 7.30 5.79
N LEU A 60 -14.38 6.25 4.98
CA LEU A 60 -13.74 6.11 3.67
C LEU A 60 -14.26 7.21 2.72
N VAL A 61 -13.40 8.18 2.42
CA VAL A 61 -13.75 9.33 1.57
C VAL A 61 -13.22 9.19 0.14
N ARG A 62 -12.09 8.50 -0.06
CA ARG A 62 -11.48 8.34 -1.39
C ARG A 62 -10.78 6.99 -1.55
N GLY A 63 -10.89 6.41 -2.74
CA GLY A 63 -10.03 5.34 -3.23
C GLY A 63 -9.37 5.75 -4.55
N ALA A 64 -8.09 5.45 -4.73
CA ALA A 64 -7.33 5.76 -5.93
C ALA A 64 -6.45 4.58 -6.38
N THR A 65 -6.21 4.46 -7.68
CA THR A 65 -5.16 3.56 -8.20
C THR A 65 -3.77 4.15 -7.96
N ARG A 66 -2.71 3.34 -8.02
CA ARG A 66 -1.33 3.86 -7.92
C ARG A 66 -0.98 4.85 -9.04
N GLY A 67 -1.44 4.61 -10.27
CA GLY A 67 -1.06 5.39 -11.45
C GLY A 67 0.47 5.42 -11.64
N ASP A 68 1.03 6.61 -11.79
CA ASP A 68 2.48 6.81 -11.93
C ASP A 68 3.23 6.85 -10.58
N GLY A 69 2.49 6.81 -9.47
CA GLY A 69 2.99 6.88 -8.11
C GLY A 69 2.88 8.28 -7.49
N VAL A 70 2.68 9.33 -8.27
CA VAL A 70 2.37 10.68 -7.76
C VAL A 70 0.87 10.95 -7.82
N GLU A 71 0.24 10.53 -8.91
CA GLU A 71 -1.19 10.63 -9.12
C GLU A 71 -1.77 9.33 -9.70
N GLY A 72 -3.06 9.15 -9.50
CA GLY A 72 -3.79 7.99 -9.98
C GLY A 72 -5.26 8.28 -10.25
N ASP A 73 -5.95 7.27 -10.74
CA ASP A 73 -7.38 7.35 -11.05
C ASP A 73 -8.21 7.22 -9.78
N GLU A 74 -9.15 8.15 -9.57
CA GLU A 74 -10.14 8.09 -8.50
C GLU A 74 -11.17 6.99 -8.79
N ILE A 75 -11.24 5.99 -7.91
CA ILE A 75 -12.03 4.76 -8.08
C ILE A 75 -12.90 4.43 -6.86
N THR A 76 -13.29 5.42 -6.06
CA THR A 76 -14.03 5.24 -4.80
C THR A 76 -15.30 4.43 -4.99
N THR A 77 -16.07 4.70 -6.04
CA THR A 77 -17.33 3.97 -6.30
C THR A 77 -17.06 2.47 -6.46
N ASN A 78 -15.98 2.09 -7.14
CA ASN A 78 -15.57 0.71 -7.33
C ASN A 78 -15.05 0.10 -6.03
N ILE A 79 -14.22 0.84 -5.30
CA ILE A 79 -13.68 0.43 -3.99
C ILE A 79 -14.79 0.11 -3.00
N LYS A 80 -15.84 0.94 -2.94
CA LYS A 80 -16.98 0.74 -2.03
C LYS A 80 -17.76 -0.57 -2.30
N GLN A 81 -17.57 -1.22 -3.45
CA GLN A 81 -18.16 -2.52 -3.75
C GLN A 81 -17.32 -3.71 -3.23
N ILE A 82 -16.06 -3.48 -2.84
CA ILE A 82 -15.17 -4.53 -2.35
C ILE A 82 -15.52 -4.83 -0.88
N LYS A 83 -16.16 -5.97 -0.64
CA LYS A 83 -16.73 -6.34 0.68
C LYS A 83 -15.72 -6.36 1.83
N SER A 84 -14.45 -6.65 1.54
CA SER A 84 -13.38 -6.69 2.55
C SER A 84 -12.86 -5.30 2.95
N ILE A 85 -13.24 -4.25 2.22
CA ILE A 85 -12.86 -2.87 2.53
C ILE A 85 -13.95 -2.26 3.42
N PRO A 86 -13.64 -1.91 4.68
CA PRO A 86 -14.62 -1.29 5.55
C PRO A 86 -14.88 0.15 5.11
N LEU A 87 -16.15 0.55 5.07
CA LEU A 87 -16.55 1.94 4.75
C LEU A 87 -16.27 2.93 5.89
N SER A 88 -16.00 2.41 7.09
CA SER A 88 -15.57 3.19 8.24
C SER A 88 -14.60 2.40 9.11
N ALA A 89 -13.66 3.09 9.75
CA ALA A 89 -12.69 2.53 10.68
C ALA A 89 -12.38 3.59 11.76
N LYS A 90 -12.35 3.18 13.02
CA LYS A 90 -12.25 4.06 14.21
C LYS A 90 -10.83 4.62 14.41
N PHE A 91 -10.30 5.33 13.44
CA PHE A 91 -9.00 5.99 13.51
C PHE A 91 -8.96 7.13 14.54
N SER A 92 -10.10 7.77 14.79
CA SER A 92 -10.27 8.82 15.79
C SER A 92 -10.01 8.32 17.22
N GLU A 93 -10.26 7.04 17.52
CA GLU A 93 -9.92 6.41 18.81
C GLU A 93 -8.39 6.37 19.03
N TYR A 94 -7.60 6.46 17.96
CA TYR A 94 -6.14 6.56 18.00
C TYR A 94 -5.64 8.01 17.80
N GLY A 95 -6.53 9.01 17.80
CA GLY A 95 -6.18 10.41 17.57
C GLY A 95 -5.81 10.76 16.12
N LEU A 96 -6.13 9.89 15.16
CA LEU A 96 -5.82 10.09 13.73
C LEU A 96 -7.05 10.65 13.01
N GLN A 97 -6.93 11.85 12.43
CA GLN A 97 -8.02 12.51 11.70
C GLN A 97 -8.06 12.14 10.21
N GLN A 98 -6.90 11.89 9.61
CA GLN A 98 -6.75 11.49 8.21
C GLN A 98 -5.74 10.33 8.14
N VAL A 99 -6.11 9.27 7.44
CA VAL A 99 -5.29 8.06 7.27
C VAL A 99 -5.32 7.64 5.81
N GLU A 100 -4.13 7.38 5.26
CA GLU A 100 -3.97 6.75 3.94
C GLU A 100 -3.59 5.28 4.14
N MET A 101 -4.53 4.38 3.81
CA MET A 101 -4.28 2.94 3.80
C MET A 101 -3.88 2.51 2.39
N ARG A 102 -2.72 1.86 2.26
CA ARG A 102 -2.22 1.34 0.99
C ARG A 102 -2.31 -0.18 0.99
N GLY A 103 -2.66 -0.75 -0.14
CA GLY A 103 -2.77 -2.19 -0.28
C GLY A 103 -2.92 -2.61 -1.73
N GLU A 104 -3.22 -3.89 -1.93
CA GLU A 104 -3.32 -4.49 -3.24
C GLU A 104 -4.68 -5.16 -3.42
N VAL A 105 -5.38 -4.81 -4.49
CA VAL A 105 -6.63 -5.47 -4.88
C VAL A 105 -6.28 -6.69 -5.71
N LEU A 106 -6.90 -7.82 -5.35
CA LEU A 106 -6.65 -9.11 -5.95
C LEU A 106 -7.92 -9.70 -6.53
N ILE A 107 -7.77 -10.51 -7.58
CA ILE A 107 -8.82 -11.40 -8.08
C ILE A 107 -8.43 -12.84 -7.76
N ASN A 108 -9.33 -13.57 -7.10
CA ASN A 108 -9.11 -14.98 -6.81
C ASN A 108 -9.03 -15.78 -8.11
N LYS A 109 -8.13 -16.77 -8.17
CA LYS A 109 -7.92 -17.63 -9.35
C LYS A 109 -9.20 -18.25 -9.89
N ASN A 110 -10.15 -18.62 -9.01
CA ASN A 110 -11.43 -19.20 -9.42
C ASN A 110 -12.36 -18.20 -10.12
N ASN A 111 -12.24 -16.90 -9.83
CA ASN A 111 -13.04 -15.85 -10.45
C ASN A 111 -12.38 -15.28 -11.72
N PHE A 112 -11.07 -15.50 -11.90
CA PHE A 112 -10.32 -15.02 -13.05
C PHE A 112 -10.42 -15.95 -14.27
N LYS A 113 -10.61 -17.25 -14.03
CA LYS A 113 -10.85 -18.24 -15.09
C LYS A 113 -12.17 -17.98 -15.80
#